data_AF-A0A2T5XXC1-F1
#
_entry.id   AF-A0A2T5XXC1-F1
#
_cell.length_a   1.000
_cell.length_b   1.000
_cell.length_c   1.000
_cell.angle_alpha   90.00
_cell.angle_beta   90.00
_cell.angle_gamma   90.00
#
_symmetry.space_group_name_H-M   'P 1'
#
loop_
_entity.id
_entity.type
_entity.pdbx_description
1 polymer ?
#
loop_
_entity_poly.entity_id
_entity_poly.type
_entity_poly.pdbx_seq_one_letter_code
_entity_poly.pdbx_strand_id
1 'polypeptide(L)'
;MTTAEKAKQYFEENKATKELFATSDGFLFLLKKDAQNHAQTLEDSTVESYTNEVEDKVVTETPDKTEQSEDSDESDESEGETVKDTSKINFFKPKK
;
A
#
# COMPACT_ATOMS: atom_id res chain seq x y z
N MET A 1 8.81 3.46 18.05
CA MET A 1 7.36 3.47 18.28
C MET A 1 6.75 2.35 17.49
N THR A 2 5.98 1.49 18.14
CA THR A 2 5.28 0.37 17.48
C THR A 2 4.00 0.85 16.78
N THR A 3 3.45 0.03 15.89
CA THR A 3 2.14 0.28 15.22
C THR A 3 1.03 0.46 16.24
N ALA A 4 1.01 -0.36 17.29
CA ALA A 4 0.05 -0.26 18.40
C ALA A 4 0.11 1.09 19.13
N GLU A 5 1.31 1.60 19.42
CA GLU A 5 1.46 2.92 20.08
C GLU A 5 0.92 4.05 19.20
N LYS A 6 1.22 4.02 17.89
CA LYS A 6 0.72 5.01 16.93
C LYS A 6 -0.81 4.94 16.80
N ALA A 7 -1.37 3.73 16.74
CA ALA A 7 -2.82 3.53 16.64
C ALA A 7 -3.54 4.09 17.87
N LYS A 8 -2.99 3.83 19.06
CA LYS A 8 -3.52 4.38 20.31
C LYS A 8 -3.48 5.91 20.33
N GLN A 9 -2.36 6.51 19.96
CA GLN A 9 -2.25 7.97 19.86
C GLN A 9 -3.27 8.54 18.88
N TYR A 10 -3.45 7.90 17.72
CA TYR A 10 -4.45 8.34 16.74
C TYR A 10 -5.87 8.29 17.31
N PHE A 11 -6.22 7.26 18.08
CA PHE A 11 -7.54 7.17 18.73
C PHE A 11 -7.74 8.23 19.82
N GLU A 12 -6.69 8.60 20.55
CA GLU A 12 -6.74 9.68 21.53
C GLU A 12 -7.02 11.04 20.86
N GLU A 13 -6.37 11.30 19.72
CA GLU A 13 -6.57 12.51 18.91
C GLU A 13 -7.90 12.48 18.13
N ASN A 14 -8.31 11.31 17.63
CA ASN A 14 -9.46 11.12 16.75
C ASN A 14 -10.45 10.11 17.34
N LYS A 15 -11.12 10.50 18.43
CA LYS A 15 -12.11 9.68 19.16
C LYS A 15 -13.29 9.21 18.33
N ALA A 16 -13.53 9.81 17.16
CA ALA A 16 -14.57 9.38 16.23
C ALA A 16 -14.19 8.11 15.44
N THR A 17 -12.90 7.81 15.38
CA THR A 17 -12.37 6.66 14.64
C THR A 17 -12.55 5.41 15.49
N LYS A 18 -13.26 4.43 14.93
CA LYS A 18 -13.57 3.17 15.60
C LYS A 18 -12.55 2.08 15.28
N GLU A 19 -12.01 2.11 14.07
CA GLU A 19 -11.13 1.07 13.54
C GLU A 19 -10.00 1.73 12.74
N LEU A 20 -8.83 1.13 12.86
CA LEU A 20 -7.61 1.46 12.12
C LEU A 20 -6.96 0.17 11.67
N PHE A 21 -6.24 0.23 10.57
CA PHE A 21 -5.51 -0.89 10.01
C PHE A 21 -4.05 -0.48 9.90
N ALA A 22 -3.14 -1.29 10.44
CA ALA A 22 -1.71 -1.07 10.36
C ALA A 22 -1.06 -2.12 9.46
N THR A 23 0.01 -1.73 8.79
CA THR A 23 0.86 -2.61 7.99
C THR A 23 2.21 -2.82 8.68
N SER A 24 2.96 -3.87 8.32
CA SER A 24 4.26 -4.17 8.94
C SER A 24 5.30 -3.05 8.79
N ASP A 25 5.15 -2.17 7.80
CA ASP A 25 6.03 -1.01 7.60
C ASP A 25 5.74 0.16 8.58
N GLY A 26 4.70 0.05 9.41
CA GLY A 26 4.37 1.04 10.41
C GLY A 26 3.43 2.16 9.96
N PHE A 27 2.77 2.02 8.81
CA PHE A 27 1.70 2.92 8.36
C PHE A 27 0.34 2.53 8.96
N LEU A 28 -0.54 3.54 9.08
CA LEU A 28 -1.90 3.41 9.59
C LEU A 28 -2.90 3.86 8.52
N PHE A 29 -3.97 3.09 8.35
CA PHE A 29 -5.03 3.30 7.37
C PHE A 29 -6.39 3.27 8.06
N LEU A 30 -7.31 4.09 7.57
CA LEU A 30 -8.70 4.08 8.02
C LEU A 30 -9.52 2.97 7.34
N LEU A 31 -9.11 2.56 6.14
CA LEU A 31 -9.79 1.56 5.33
C LEU A 31 -8.95 0.30 5.23
N LYS A 32 -9.57 -0.86 5.50
CA LYS A 32 -8.92 -2.17 5.36
C LYS A 32 -8.38 -2.39 3.95
N LYS A 33 -9.13 -1.96 2.93
CA LYS A 33 -8.73 -2.13 1.52
C LYS A 33 -7.43 -1.42 1.21
N ASP A 34 -7.22 -0.23 1.75
CA ASP A 34 -6.00 0.54 1.51
C ASP A 34 -4.81 -0.11 2.23
N ALA A 35 -5.00 -0.57 3.46
CA ALA A 35 -3.98 -1.34 4.17
C ALA A 35 -3.62 -2.63 3.44
N GLN A 36 -4.60 -3.34 2.89
CA GLN A 36 -4.36 -4.56 2.12
C GLN A 36 -3.60 -4.29 0.82
N ASN A 37 -4.01 -3.28 0.05
CA ASN A 37 -3.30 -2.90 -1.18
C ASN A 37 -1.85 -2.49 -0.88
N HIS A 38 -1.62 -1.80 0.24
CA HIS A 38 -0.27 -1.42 0.65
C HIS A 38 0.54 -2.64 1.11
N ALA A 39 -0.05 -3.50 1.94
CA ALA A 39 0.58 -4.73 2.41
C ALA A 39 0.98 -5.65 1.27
N GLN A 40 0.22 -5.72 0.17
CA GLN A 40 0.59 -6.49 -1.02
C GLN A 40 1.93 -6.09 -1.65
N THR A 41 2.39 -4.86 -1.40
CA THR A 41 3.72 -4.40 -1.85
C THR A 41 4.84 -4.73 -0.86
N LEU A 42 4.49 -5.25 0.32
CA LEU A 42 5.40 -5.66 1.38
C LEU A 42 5.61 -7.18 1.34
N GLU A 43 6.81 -7.62 1.71
CA GLU A 43 7.19 -9.04 1.73
C GLU A 43 6.29 -9.88 2.65
N ASP A 44 5.90 -9.31 3.80
CA ASP A 44 5.06 -10.03 4.77
C ASP A 44 3.58 -10.03 4.39
N SER A 45 3.14 -9.06 3.57
CA SER A 45 1.72 -8.84 3.25
C SER A 45 0.78 -8.86 4.47
N THR A 46 1.28 -8.39 5.61
CA THR A 46 0.55 -8.41 6.88
C THR A 46 -0.22 -7.12 7.10
N VAL A 47 -1.46 -7.29 7.59
CA VAL A 47 -2.33 -6.20 8.05
C VAL A 47 -2.83 -6.55 9.43
N GLU A 48 -2.60 -5.66 10.39
CA GLU A 48 -3.15 -5.73 11.74
C GLU A 48 -4.31 -4.73 11.86
N SER A 49 -5.43 -5.16 12.45
CA SER A 49 -6.54 -4.24 12.76
C SER A 49 -6.51 -3.84 14.23
N TYR A 50 -6.61 -2.55 14.47
CA TYR A 50 -6.73 -1.94 15.78
C TYR A 50 -8.11 -1.31 15.90
N THR A 51 -8.81 -1.58 17.00
CA THR A 51 -10.11 -0.98 17.28
C THR A 51 -10.03 -0.15 18.55
N ASN A 52 -10.72 0.99 18.57
CA ASN A 52 -10.84 1.81 19.76
C ASN A 52 -11.82 1.13 20.71
N GLU A 53 -11.33 0.15 21.46
CA GLU A 53 -12.11 -0.65 22.40
C GLU A 53 -12.69 0.25 23.50
N VAL A 54 -13.89 0.78 23.26
CA VAL A 54 -14.87 0.99 24.33
C VAL A 54 -15.68 -0.30 24.40
N GLU A 55 -15.10 -1.34 25.03
CA GLU A 55 -15.73 -2.63 25.32
C GLU A 55 -16.25 -3.44 24.11
N ASP A 56 -15.40 -4.26 23.47
CA ASP A 56 -15.62 -5.72 23.31
C ASP A 56 -14.54 -6.31 22.38
N LYS A 57 -13.65 -7.10 22.98
CA LYS A 57 -12.98 -8.28 22.41
C LYS A 57 -12.21 -8.08 21.10
N VAL A 58 -10.93 -7.80 21.28
CA VAL A 58 -9.77 -8.37 20.56
C VAL A 58 -10.13 -9.64 19.76
N VAL A 59 -10.55 -9.46 18.51
CA VAL A 59 -10.53 -10.52 17.50
C VAL A 59 -9.16 -10.42 16.83
N THR A 60 -8.17 -11.06 17.44
CA THR A 60 -6.99 -11.52 16.70
C THR A 60 -7.45 -12.66 15.79
N GLU A 61 -8.12 -12.33 14.69
CA GLU A 61 -8.20 -13.24 13.55
C GLU A 61 -6.82 -13.19 12.89
N THR A 62 -6.07 -14.24 13.20
CA THR A 62 -4.85 -14.70 12.55
C THR A 62 -4.83 -14.35 11.05
N PRO A 63 -3.71 -13.89 10.48
CA PRO A 63 -3.60 -13.71 9.04
C PRO A 63 -3.77 -15.10 8.40
N ASP A 64 -4.96 -15.35 7.88
CA ASP A 64 -5.20 -16.51 7.04
C ASP A 64 -4.33 -16.34 5.81
N LYS A 65 -3.30 -17.18 5.79
CA LYS A 65 -2.36 -17.37 4.70
C LYS A 65 -3.14 -17.79 3.47
N THR A 66 -3.69 -16.83 2.73
CA THR A 66 -4.20 -17.09 1.39
C THR A 66 -3.00 -17.09 0.45
N GLU A 67 -2.46 -18.29 0.25
CA GLU A 67 -1.65 -18.63 -0.91
C GLU A 67 -2.43 -18.18 -2.16
N GLN A 68 -1.94 -17.16 -2.86
CA GLN A 68 -2.27 -16.97 -4.26
C GLN A 68 -0.97 -16.79 -5.02
N SER A 69 -0.47 -17.95 -5.45
CA SER A 69 0.36 -18.14 -6.62
C SER A 69 -0.25 -17.45 -7.84
N GLU A 70 0.61 -16.79 -8.62
CA GLU A 70 0.61 -16.64 -10.09
C GLU A 70 1.54 -15.44 -10.38
N ASP A 71 2.83 -15.70 -10.57
CA ASP A 71 3.44 -15.82 -11.91
C ASP A 71 3.15 -14.59 -12.77
N SER A 72 4.10 -13.66 -12.76
CA SER A 72 4.38 -12.80 -13.91
C SER A 72 5.86 -12.44 -13.85
N ASP A 73 6.58 -13.24 -14.63
CA ASP A 73 7.86 -12.98 -15.24
C ASP A 73 7.93 -11.57 -15.87
N GLU A 74 9.15 -11.16 -16.22
CA GLU A 74 9.54 -9.90 -16.88
C GLU A 74 9.74 -8.65 -16.00
N SER A 75 10.99 -8.42 -15.63
CA SER A 75 11.61 -7.11 -15.85
C SER A 75 13.05 -7.33 -16.32
N ASP A 76 13.15 -7.38 -17.65
CA ASP A 76 14.36 -7.23 -18.45
C ASP A 76 15.03 -5.90 -18.08
N GLU A 77 16.24 -5.97 -17.54
CA GLU A 77 17.11 -4.84 -17.22
C GLU A 77 17.55 -4.15 -18.51
N SER A 78 16.72 -3.22 -19.01
CA SER A 78 17.10 -2.34 -20.12
C SER A 78 17.87 -1.13 -19.58
N GLU A 79 19.14 -1.32 -19.26
CA GLU A 79 20.12 -0.23 -19.18
C GLU A 79 20.39 0.29 -20.61
N GLY A 80 19.62 1.30 -21.02
CA GLY A 80 19.67 1.91 -22.35
C GLY A 80 19.95 3.40 -22.26
N GLU A 81 21.22 3.73 -22.15
CA GLU A 81 21.85 5.05 -22.21
C GLU A 81 21.18 6.05 -23.17
N THR A 82 20.86 7.23 -22.64
CA THR A 82 20.28 8.34 -23.41
C THR A 82 21.32 9.00 -24.31
N VAL A 83 21.35 8.64 -25.59
CA VAL A 83 22.09 9.38 -26.62
C VAL A 83 21.15 10.15 -27.55
N LYS A 84 21.37 11.46 -27.55
CA LYS A 84 20.70 12.49 -28.36
C LYS A 84 20.93 12.23 -29.85
N ASP A 85 19.86 12.25 -30.67
CA ASP A 85 20.01 12.66 -32.07
C ASP A 85 18.91 13.65 -32.46
N THR A 86 19.36 14.86 -32.71
CA THR A 86 18.61 16.01 -33.21
C THR A 86 18.46 15.89 -34.72
N SER A 87 17.41 15.23 -35.21
CA SER A 87 17.15 15.16 -36.65
C SER A 87 15.65 15.06 -36.97
N LYS A 88 15.07 16.16 -37.50
CA LYS A 88 14.15 16.21 -38.67
C LYS A 88 12.92 15.27 -38.60
N ILE A 89 11.66 15.71 -38.49
CA ILE A 89 10.87 16.42 -39.51
C ILE A 89 9.52 16.80 -38.88
N ASN A 90 9.21 18.09 -38.80
CA ASN A 90 7.82 18.56 -38.67
C ASN A 90 7.21 18.62 -40.07
N PHE A 91 6.52 17.55 -40.49
CA PHE A 91 5.81 17.56 -41.77
C PHE A 91 4.47 18.28 -41.61
N PHE A 92 4.52 19.58 -41.87
CA PHE A 92 3.41 20.49 -42.05
C PHE A 92 2.44 19.96 -43.12
N LYS A 93 1.18 19.68 -42.78
CA LYS A 93 0.10 19.47 -43.76
C LYS A 93 -0.78 20.71 -43.81
N PRO A 94 -0.73 21.54 -44.86
CA PRO A 94 -1.78 22.53 -45.08
C PRO A 94 -3.01 21.83 -45.67
N LYS A 95 -4.16 21.98 -45.00
CA LYS A 95 -5.46 21.67 -45.60
C LYS A 95 -5.95 22.88 -46.37
N LYS A 96 -6.17 22.73 -47.66
CA LYS A 96 -7.24 23.39 -48.43
C LYS A 96 -7.54 22.55 -49.66
#